data_AF-A0A225UWF5-F1
#
_entry.id   AF-A0A225UWF5-F1
#
_cell.length_a   1.000
_cell.length_b   1.000
_cell.length_c   1.000
_cell.angle_alpha   90.00
_cell.angle_beta   90.00
_cell.angle_gamma   90.00
#
_symmetry.space_group_name_H-M   'P 1'
#
loop_
_entity.id
_entity.type
_entity.pdbx_description
1 polymer ?
#
loop_
_entity_poly.entity_id
_entity_poly.type
_entity_poly.pdbx_seq_one_letter_code
_entity_poly.pdbx_strand_id
1 'polypeptide(L)'
;QADAAANAVTWQLYYQQQQIQASYDAVAEGYYVAQGVYDEPGGSSKRRRTREQDIERALQQGHFETMAGHITEVQGPAANDWQAPVDLVTGVGAKGSSDQEVKVQASFWNAQAGTTVSTMKPSRLQRQKHQLNQLAFDAKARDFELLDKRSTALKTKRETYAKYGW
;
A
#
# COMPACT_ATOMS: atom_id res chain seq x y z
N GLN A 1 37.11 -13.66 31.79
CA GLN A 1 36.79 -14.84 30.95
C GLN A 1 35.49 -14.67 30.15
N ALA A 2 34.53 -13.82 30.57
CA ALA A 2 33.28 -13.58 29.82
C ALA A 2 33.47 -12.81 28.49
N ASP A 3 34.39 -11.83 28.45
CA ASP A 3 34.57 -10.96 27.26
C ASP A 3 35.17 -11.68 26.05
N ALA A 4 35.99 -12.71 26.27
CA ALA A 4 36.58 -13.51 25.19
C ALA A 4 35.54 -14.40 24.49
N ALA A 5 34.57 -14.92 25.24
CA ALA A 5 33.48 -15.72 24.69
C ALA A 5 32.49 -14.86 23.89
N ALA A 6 32.19 -13.65 24.38
CA ALA A 6 31.36 -12.68 23.65
C ALA A 6 32.01 -12.28 22.31
N ASN A 7 33.32 -12.00 22.30
CA ASN A 7 34.06 -11.70 21.07
C ASN A 7 34.10 -12.88 20.10
N ALA A 8 34.19 -14.12 20.59
CA ALA A 8 34.15 -15.30 19.72
C ALA A 8 32.78 -15.45 19.02
N VAL A 9 31.67 -15.20 19.74
CA VAL A 9 30.32 -15.25 19.18
C VAL A 9 30.09 -14.13 18.16
N THR A 10 30.59 -12.92 18.41
CA THR A 10 30.49 -11.82 17.43
C THR A 10 31.24 -12.11 16.14
N TRP A 11 32.43 -12.73 16.24
CA TRP A 11 33.17 -13.16 15.05
C TRP A 11 32.45 -14.28 14.29
N GLN A 12 31.85 -15.25 14.99
CA GLN A 12 31.06 -16.30 14.35
C GLN A 12 29.83 -15.75 13.60
N LEU A 13 29.11 -14.78 14.19
CA LEU A 13 27.99 -14.09 13.53
C LEU A 13 28.43 -13.32 12.28
N TYR A 14 29.58 -12.64 12.36
CA TYR A 14 30.13 -11.91 11.22
C TYR A 14 30.48 -12.83 10.04
N TYR A 15 31.12 -13.97 10.31
CA TYR A 15 31.42 -14.96 9.26
C TYR A 15 30.16 -15.60 8.68
N GLN A 16 29.16 -15.88 9.50
CA GLN A 16 27.87 -16.37 9.03
C GLN A 16 27.18 -15.35 8.10
N GLN A 17 27.22 -14.07 8.45
CA GLN A 17 26.67 -13.01 7.61
C GLN A 17 27.43 -12.86 6.29
N GLN A 18 28.77 -12.96 6.28
CA GLN A 18 29.54 -12.96 5.03
C GLN A 18 29.17 -14.14 4.12
N GLN A 19 28.96 -15.34 4.66
CA GLN A 19 28.57 -16.50 3.86
C GLN A 19 27.18 -16.34 3.24
N ILE A 20 26.25 -15.75 3.99
CA ILE A 20 24.92 -15.42 3.50
C ILE A 20 25.03 -14.43 2.33
N GLN A 21 25.79 -13.35 2.51
CA GLN A 21 25.98 -12.35 1.44
C GLN A 21 26.64 -12.96 0.19
N ALA A 22 27.70 -13.76 0.37
CA ALA A 22 28.38 -14.43 -0.75
C ALA A 22 27.46 -15.43 -1.48
N SER A 23 26.53 -16.07 -0.77
CA SER A 23 25.54 -16.96 -1.38
C SER A 23 24.51 -16.19 -2.23
N TYR A 24 24.12 -15.00 -1.80
CA TYR A 24 23.25 -14.10 -2.59
C TYR A 24 23.97 -13.60 -3.84
N ASP A 25 25.22 -13.15 -3.69
CA ASP A 25 26.00 -12.64 -4.82
C ASP A 25 26.27 -13.74 -5.88
N ALA A 26 26.53 -14.98 -5.44
CA ALA A 26 26.73 -16.13 -6.34
C ALA A 26 25.45 -16.56 -7.09
N VAL A 27 24.27 -16.43 -6.46
CA VAL A 27 22.97 -16.71 -7.12
C VAL A 27 22.62 -15.59 -8.11
N ALA A 28 22.98 -14.35 -7.80
CA ALA A 28 22.80 -13.21 -8.68
C ALA A 28 23.62 -13.30 -9.99
N GLU A 29 24.81 -13.90 -9.97
CA GLU A 29 25.64 -14.06 -11.19
C GLU A 29 25.02 -14.98 -12.26
N GLY A 30 24.10 -15.88 -11.89
CA GLY A 30 23.45 -16.82 -12.82
C GLY A 30 22.36 -16.20 -13.71
N TYR A 31 21.83 -15.02 -13.32
CA TYR A 31 20.75 -14.34 -14.03
C TYR A 31 21.19 -12.92 -14.41
N TYR A 32 21.85 -12.82 -15.57
CA TYR A 32 22.18 -11.55 -16.21
C TYR A 32 20.91 -10.81 -16.63
N VAL A 33 20.37 -9.96 -15.74
CA VAL A 33 19.58 -8.81 -16.19
C VAL A 33 20.54 -7.88 -16.90
N ALA A 34 20.28 -7.53 -18.15
CA ALA A 34 21.14 -6.63 -18.92
C ALA A 34 21.19 -5.23 -18.28
N GLN A 35 22.03 -5.06 -17.26
CA GLN A 35 22.31 -3.79 -16.62
C GLN A 35 23.33 -3.04 -17.48
N GLY A 36 22.83 -2.45 -18.57
CA GLY A 36 23.58 -1.43 -19.28
C GLY A 36 23.74 -0.21 -18.37
N VAL A 37 24.98 0.20 -18.13
CA VAL A 37 25.33 1.49 -17.54
C VAL A 37 24.59 2.57 -18.35
N TYR A 38 23.86 3.46 -17.66
CA TYR A 38 23.04 4.56 -18.18
C TYR A 38 21.61 4.21 -18.65
N ASP A 39 20.70 3.99 -17.69
CA ASP A 39 19.31 4.43 -17.84
C ASP A 39 19.23 5.94 -17.56
N GLU A 40 19.92 6.74 -18.38
CA GLU A 40 19.71 8.18 -18.35
C GLU A 40 18.30 8.52 -18.90
N PRO A 41 17.64 9.57 -18.38
CA PRO A 41 16.36 10.03 -18.89
C PRO A 41 16.50 10.43 -20.37
N GLY A 42 16.16 9.49 -21.27
CA GLY A 42 16.38 9.61 -22.72
C GLY A 42 16.87 8.33 -23.42
N GLY A 43 17.19 7.26 -22.68
CA GLY A 43 17.63 5.98 -23.24
C GLY A 43 16.60 5.27 -24.14
N SER A 44 17.09 4.35 -24.99
CA SER A 44 16.28 3.63 -25.99
C SER A 44 15.11 2.87 -25.36
N SER A 45 13.87 3.33 -25.65
CA SER A 45 12.62 2.75 -25.16
C SER A 45 12.48 1.24 -25.39
N LYS A 46 13.12 0.69 -26.43
CA LYS A 46 13.10 -0.76 -26.71
C LYS A 46 13.86 -1.58 -25.67
N ARG A 47 15.01 -1.10 -25.19
CA ARG A 47 15.82 -1.81 -24.18
C ARG A 47 15.11 -1.83 -22.83
N ARG A 48 14.44 -0.75 -22.47
CA ARG A 48 13.62 -0.66 -21.25
C ARG A 48 12.51 -1.72 -21.22
N ARG A 49 11.77 -1.88 -22.33
CA ARG A 49 10.68 -2.87 -22.43
C ARG A 49 11.19 -4.31 -22.29
N THR A 50 12.31 -4.65 -22.93
CA THR A 50 12.90 -5.99 -22.79
C THR A 50 13.37 -6.25 -21.37
N ARG A 51 14.01 -5.25 -20.73
CA ARG A 51 14.42 -5.34 -19.33
C ARG A 51 13.24 -5.57 -18.38
N GLU A 52 12.14 -4.82 -18.56
CA GLU A 52 10.92 -5.01 -17.76
C GLU A 52 10.35 -6.43 -17.93
N GLN A 53 10.33 -6.97 -19.16
CA GLN A 53 9.89 -8.34 -19.44
C GLN A 53 10.80 -9.40 -18.82
N ASP A 54 12.11 -9.18 -18.80
CA ASP A 54 13.07 -10.10 -18.21
C ASP A 54 12.93 -10.14 -16.68
N ILE A 55 12.67 -8.98 -16.05
CA ILE A 55 12.37 -8.87 -14.62
C ILE A 55 11.05 -9.59 -14.28
N GLU A 56 10.00 -9.43 -15.11
CA GLU A 56 8.73 -10.14 -14.92
C GLU A 56 8.91 -11.66 -14.95
N ARG A 57 9.73 -12.17 -15.88
CA ARG A 57 10.05 -13.61 -15.98
C ARG A 57 10.84 -14.10 -14.77
N ALA A 58 11.82 -13.34 -14.31
CA ALA A 58 12.60 -13.66 -13.12
C ALA A 58 11.70 -13.74 -11.86
N LEU A 59 10.75 -12.80 -11.72
CA LEU A 59 9.77 -12.80 -10.64
C LEU A 59 8.86 -14.03 -10.66
N GLN A 60 8.38 -14.44 -11.84
CA GLN A 60 7.56 -15.65 -11.98
C GLN A 60 8.31 -16.94 -11.59
N GLN A 61 9.64 -16.93 -11.73
CA GLN A 61 10.53 -18.03 -11.34
C GLN A 61 10.92 -17.99 -9.85
N GLY A 62 10.48 -16.97 -9.11
CA GLY A 62 10.77 -16.81 -7.68
C GLY A 62 12.03 -15.99 -7.38
N HIS A 63 12.64 -15.34 -8.37
CA HIS A 63 13.87 -14.56 -8.22
C HIS A 63 13.57 -13.10 -7.87
N PHE A 64 13.26 -12.86 -6.59
CA PHE A 64 12.93 -11.53 -6.06
C PHE A 64 14.14 -10.59 -5.95
N GLU A 65 15.36 -11.14 -5.97
CA GLU A 65 16.62 -10.39 -5.86
C GLU A 65 16.81 -9.39 -7.01
N THR A 66 16.29 -9.72 -8.19
CA THR A 66 16.32 -8.84 -9.38
C THR A 66 15.59 -7.50 -9.19
N MET A 67 14.65 -7.45 -8.23
CA MET A 67 13.92 -6.23 -7.87
C MET A 67 14.59 -5.41 -6.77
N ALA A 68 15.59 -5.96 -6.07
CA ALA A 68 16.16 -5.34 -4.88
C ALA A 68 16.73 -3.93 -5.16
N GLY A 69 17.37 -3.73 -6.31
CA GLY A 69 17.89 -2.41 -6.73
C GLY A 69 16.81 -1.41 -7.17
N HIS A 70 15.56 -1.85 -7.38
CA HIS A 70 14.42 -1.02 -7.77
C HIS A 70 13.49 -0.68 -6.60
N ILE A 71 13.65 -1.34 -5.45
CA ILE A 71 12.90 -1.03 -4.23
C ILE A 71 13.55 0.21 -3.60
N THR A 72 13.00 1.38 -3.90
CA THR A 72 13.27 2.56 -3.08
C THR A 72 12.58 2.35 -1.74
N GLU A 73 13.34 2.33 -0.65
CA GLU A 73 12.76 2.41 0.70
C GLU A 73 11.98 3.73 0.80
N VAL A 74 10.66 3.65 0.66
CA VAL A 74 9.79 4.79 0.89
C VAL A 74 9.72 4.93 2.41
N GLN A 75 10.55 5.83 2.95
CA GLN A 75 10.43 6.28 4.33
C GLN A 75 8.97 6.68 4.54
N GLY A 76 8.25 5.90 5.35
CA GLY A 76 6.90 6.25 5.75
C GLY A 76 6.91 7.64 6.41
N PRO A 77 5.77 8.37 6.41
CA PRO A 77 5.65 9.60 7.17
C PRO A 77 6.15 9.36 8.60
N ALA A 78 6.84 10.33 9.21
CA ALA A 78 7.30 10.20 10.58
C ALA A 78 6.11 9.80 11.47
N ALA A 79 6.36 9.14 12.61
CA ALA A 79 5.29 8.58 13.46
C ALA A 79 4.18 9.58 13.86
N ASN A 80 4.41 10.89 13.67
CA ASN A 80 3.50 11.98 14.00
C ASN A 80 2.98 12.79 12.78
N ASP A 81 3.33 12.42 11.55
CA ASP A 81 2.97 13.17 10.33
C ASP A 81 1.55 12.88 9.84
N TRP A 82 0.94 11.79 10.31
CA TRP A 82 -0.46 11.53 10.04
C TRP A 82 -1.34 12.27 11.05
N GLN A 83 -1.77 13.49 10.71
CA GLN A 83 -2.80 14.20 11.44
C GLN A 83 -4.14 14.02 10.72
N ALA A 84 -5.15 13.52 11.46
CA ALA A 84 -6.51 13.49 10.96
C ALA A 84 -6.96 14.94 10.61
N PRO A 85 -7.70 15.15 9.52
CA PRO A 85 -8.21 16.47 9.16
C PRO A 85 -8.95 17.08 10.35
N VAL A 86 -8.43 18.19 10.88
CA VAL A 86 -9.14 19.01 11.84
C VAL A 86 -10.25 19.74 11.10
N ASP A 87 -11.49 19.28 11.30
CA ASP A 87 -12.66 20.00 10.81
C ASP A 87 -12.68 21.41 11.42
N LEU A 88 -12.44 22.41 10.58
CA LEU A 88 -12.45 23.85 10.89
C LEU A 88 -13.81 24.37 11.39
N VAL A 89 -14.82 23.51 11.50
CA VAL A 89 -16.14 23.84 12.04
C VAL A 89 -16.16 23.78 13.58
N THR A 90 -15.18 23.14 14.22
CA THR A 90 -15.08 23.08 15.69
C THR A 90 -13.92 23.90 16.23
N GLY A 91 -13.90 25.18 15.89
CA GLY A 91 -13.13 26.17 16.65
C GLY A 91 -13.79 26.40 18.01
N VAL A 92 -13.03 26.14 19.08
CA VAL A 92 -13.30 26.63 20.45
C VAL A 92 -14.62 26.13 21.08
N GLY A 93 -14.53 25.04 21.84
CA GLY A 93 -15.50 24.75 22.89
C GLY A 93 -16.78 24.00 22.48
N ALA A 94 -16.68 22.91 21.71
CA ALA A 94 -17.82 22.02 21.50
C ALA A 94 -17.85 20.91 22.56
N LYS A 95 -18.40 21.23 23.73
CA LYS A 95 -18.84 20.24 24.71
C LYS A 95 -19.97 19.42 24.07
N GLY A 96 -19.68 18.19 23.65
CA GLY A 96 -20.66 17.14 23.36
C GLY A 96 -21.54 17.33 22.11
N SER A 97 -21.08 16.84 20.96
CA SER A 97 -21.96 16.47 19.83
C SER A 97 -21.91 14.95 19.59
N SER A 98 -21.85 14.16 20.65
CA SER A 98 -21.94 12.70 20.61
C SER A 98 -23.38 12.17 20.72
N ASP A 99 -24.38 13.05 20.80
CA ASP A 99 -25.70 12.69 21.36
C ASP A 99 -26.90 13.15 20.53
N GLN A 100 -26.71 13.41 19.22
CA GLN A 100 -27.84 13.24 18.32
C GLN A 100 -28.01 11.74 18.07
N GLU A 101 -28.51 11.02 19.09
CA GLU A 101 -28.98 9.65 18.97
C GLU A 101 -30.09 9.64 17.91
N VAL A 102 -29.73 9.30 16.67
CA VAL A 102 -30.71 8.95 15.64
C VAL A 102 -31.44 7.71 16.16
N LYS A 103 -32.65 7.91 16.67
CA LYS A 103 -33.49 6.87 17.27
C LYS A 103 -33.97 5.91 16.18
N VAL A 104 -33.11 4.96 15.81
CA VAL A 104 -33.48 3.86 14.92
C VAL A 104 -34.24 2.84 15.75
N GLN A 105 -35.57 2.90 15.70
CA GLN A 105 -36.45 1.85 16.21
C GLN A 105 -36.29 0.61 15.32
N ALA A 106 -35.32 -0.26 15.63
CA ALA A 106 -35.16 -1.53 14.93
C ALA A 106 -35.94 -2.63 15.68
N SER A 107 -36.97 -3.19 15.05
CA SER A 107 -37.73 -4.33 15.56
C SER A 107 -37.24 -5.64 14.94
N PHE A 108 -36.75 -6.56 15.76
CA PHE A 108 -36.34 -7.89 15.34
C PHE A 108 -37.32 -8.94 15.88
N TRP A 109 -37.78 -9.86 15.03
CA TRP A 109 -38.57 -11.01 15.48
C TRP A 109 -37.66 -12.04 16.16
N ASN A 110 -37.92 -12.37 17.43
CA ASN A 110 -37.20 -13.43 18.12
C ASN A 110 -38.07 -14.69 18.20
N ALA A 111 -37.73 -15.70 17.40
CA ALA A 111 -38.47 -16.96 17.32
C ALA A 111 -38.46 -17.77 18.63
N GLN A 112 -37.44 -17.60 19.48
CA GLN A 112 -37.34 -18.31 20.76
C GLN A 112 -38.22 -17.68 21.84
N ALA A 113 -38.45 -16.38 21.76
CA ALA A 113 -39.29 -15.63 22.70
C ALA A 113 -40.72 -15.41 22.18
N GLY A 114 -41.02 -15.82 20.94
CA GLY A 114 -42.33 -15.63 20.30
C GLY A 114 -42.76 -14.16 20.16
N THR A 115 -41.82 -13.21 20.29
CA THR A 115 -42.11 -11.78 20.42
C THR A 115 -41.08 -10.93 19.66
N THR A 116 -41.49 -9.71 19.29
CA THR A 116 -40.62 -8.71 18.65
C THR A 116 -39.79 -7.99 19.70
N VAL A 117 -38.47 -8.03 19.58
CA VAL A 117 -37.54 -7.25 20.40
C VAL A 117 -37.19 -5.97 19.66
N SER A 118 -37.64 -4.82 20.17
CA SER A 118 -37.27 -3.51 19.66
C SER A 118 -36.07 -2.95 20.42
N THR A 119 -34.97 -2.67 19.73
CA THR A 119 -33.79 -2.02 20.33
C THR A 119 -33.63 -0.61 19.77
N MET A 120 -33.67 0.40 20.63
CA MET A 120 -33.45 1.80 20.24
C MET A 120 -31.97 2.14 20.01
N LYS A 121 -31.06 1.40 20.66
CA LYS A 121 -29.61 1.63 20.54
C LYS A 121 -29.03 0.67 19.50
N PRO A 122 -28.22 1.15 18.54
CA PRO A 122 -27.58 0.28 17.58
C PRO A 122 -26.65 -0.71 18.29
N SER A 123 -26.63 -1.96 17.80
CA SER A 123 -25.77 -3.00 18.38
C SER A 123 -24.28 -2.74 18.04
N ARG A 124 -23.36 -3.36 18.81
CA ARG A 124 -21.92 -3.26 18.54
C ARG A 124 -21.58 -3.74 17.12
N LEU A 125 -22.15 -4.85 16.70
CA LEU A 125 -21.96 -5.41 15.35
C LEU A 125 -22.50 -4.46 14.27
N GLN A 126 -23.65 -3.82 14.51
CA GLN A 126 -24.22 -2.85 13.57
C GLN A 126 -23.31 -1.63 13.41
N ARG A 127 -22.74 -1.12 14.50
CA ARG A 127 -21.74 -0.04 14.44
C ARG A 127 -20.50 -0.47 13.64
N GLN A 128 -19.97 -1.66 13.88
CA GLN A 128 -18.83 -2.19 13.14
C GLN A 128 -19.12 -2.37 11.65
N LYS A 129 -20.28 -2.95 11.31
CA LYS A 129 -20.73 -3.08 9.91
C LYS A 129 -20.86 -1.71 9.24
N HIS A 130 -21.40 -0.72 9.95
CA HIS A 130 -21.50 0.63 9.44
C HIS A 130 -20.13 1.26 9.18
N GLN A 131 -19.20 1.13 10.13
CA GLN A 131 -17.82 1.60 9.97
C GLN A 131 -17.14 0.97 8.74
N LEU A 132 -17.24 -0.35 8.58
CA LEU A 132 -16.70 -1.06 7.42
C LEU A 132 -17.35 -0.60 6.11
N ASN A 133 -18.67 -0.44 6.10
CA ASN A 133 -19.40 0.03 4.91
C ASN A 133 -19.01 1.46 4.53
N GLN A 134 -18.80 2.35 5.51
CA GLN A 134 -18.32 3.71 5.26
C GLN A 134 -16.92 3.69 4.64
N LEU A 135 -15.98 2.95 5.24
CA LEU A 135 -14.63 2.81 4.69
C LEU A 135 -14.63 2.22 3.28
N ALA A 136 -15.49 1.23 3.01
CA ALA A 136 -15.62 0.65 1.68
C ALA A 136 -16.20 1.63 0.66
N PHE A 137 -17.16 2.45 1.06
CA PHE A 137 -17.73 3.49 0.20
C PHE A 137 -16.69 4.56 -0.14
N ASP A 138 -15.94 5.02 0.87
CA ASP A 138 -14.88 6.02 0.69
C ASP A 138 -13.75 5.51 -0.23
N ALA A 139 -13.33 4.26 -0.05
CA ALA A 139 -12.34 3.62 -0.92
C ALA A 139 -12.84 3.54 -2.37
N LYS A 140 -14.10 3.13 -2.58
CA LYS A 140 -14.68 3.07 -3.92
C LYS A 140 -14.81 4.45 -4.57
N ALA A 141 -15.14 5.48 -3.81
CA ALA A 141 -15.18 6.86 -4.31
C ALA A 141 -13.78 7.30 -4.78
N ARG A 142 -12.74 7.02 -3.99
CA ARG A 142 -11.34 7.29 -4.35
C ARG A 142 -10.90 6.54 -5.61
N ASP A 143 -11.30 5.29 -5.77
CA ASP A 143 -10.99 4.49 -6.96
C ASP A 143 -11.57 5.12 -8.23
N PHE A 144 -12.81 5.61 -8.18
CA PHE A 144 -13.42 6.33 -9.31
C PHE A 144 -12.66 7.63 -9.63
N GLU A 145 -12.32 8.43 -8.62
CA GLU A 145 -11.52 9.64 -8.84
C GLU A 145 -10.16 9.36 -9.50
N LEU A 146 -9.50 8.26 -9.13
CA LEU A 146 -8.24 7.85 -9.75
C LEU A 146 -8.43 7.40 -11.20
N LEU A 147 -9.52 6.70 -11.51
CA LEU A 147 -9.86 6.31 -12.87
C LEU A 147 -10.16 7.54 -13.75
N ASP A 148 -10.85 8.54 -13.21
CA ASP A 148 -11.11 9.80 -13.93
C ASP A 148 -9.83 10.61 -14.17
N LYS A 149 -8.93 10.66 -13.18
CA LYS A 149 -7.60 11.26 -13.35
C LYS A 149 -6.78 10.52 -14.41
N ARG A 150 -6.86 9.18 -14.44
CA ARG A 150 -6.18 8.36 -15.44
C ARG A 150 -6.76 8.59 -16.84
N SER A 151 -8.08 8.68 -16.97
CA SER A 151 -8.74 8.88 -18.26
C SER A 151 -8.43 10.27 -18.82
N THR A 152 -8.45 11.31 -17.98
CA THR A 152 -8.10 12.69 -18.37
C THR A 152 -6.61 12.86 -18.69
N ALA A 153 -5.72 12.10 -18.05
CA ALA A 153 -4.30 12.13 -18.35
C ALA A 153 -3.96 11.53 -19.73
N LEU A 154 -4.74 10.56 -20.20
CA LEU A 154 -4.53 9.90 -21.50
C LEU A 154 -5.20 10.70 -22.61
N LYS A 155 -4.46 11.57 -23.27
CA LYS A 155 -4.93 12.26 -24.48
C LYS A 155 -5.28 11.25 -25.56
N THR A 156 -6.46 11.37 -26.14
CA THR A 156 -6.84 10.49 -27.25
C THR A 156 -5.96 10.76 -28.48
N LYS A 157 -5.86 9.78 -29.39
CA LYS A 157 -5.16 9.97 -30.67
C LYS A 157 -5.71 11.17 -31.44
N ARG A 158 -7.01 11.40 -31.35
CA ARG A 158 -7.71 12.55 -31.95
C ARG A 158 -7.24 13.88 -31.34
N GLU A 159 -7.15 13.98 -30.01
CA GLU A 159 -6.63 15.18 -29.33
C GLU A 159 -5.15 15.42 -29.62
N THR A 160 -4.36 14.35 -29.69
CA THR A 160 -2.93 14.43 -30.01
C THR A 160 -2.73 14.90 -31.46
N TYR A 161 -3.51 14.36 -32.40
CA TYR A 161 -3.50 14.80 -33.80
C TYR A 161 -4.01 16.24 -33.96
N ALA A 162 -5.07 16.65 -33.25
CA ALA A 162 -5.52 18.04 -33.26
C ALA A 162 -4.47 19.02 -32.72
N LYS A 163 -3.67 18.59 -31.73
CA LYS A 163 -2.64 19.42 -31.12
C LYS A 163 -1.36 19.50 -31.97
N TYR A 164 -0.92 18.38 -32.54
CA TYR A 164 0.39 18.29 -33.21
C TYR A 164 0.29 18.18 -34.73
N GLY A 165 -0.83 17.71 -35.29
CA GLY A 165 -1.15 17.85 -36.72
C GLY A 165 -0.35 16.96 -37.68
N TRP A 166 0.43 16.01 -37.19
CA TRP A 166 1.22 15.07 -38.00
C TRP A 166 1.11 13.65 -37.46
#